data_AF-A0A8J7MHK2-F1
#
_entry.id   AF-A0A8J7MHK2-F1
#
_cell.length_a   1.000
_cell.length_b   1.000
_cell.length_c   1.000
_cell.angle_alpha   90.00
_cell.angle_beta   90.00
_cell.angle_gamma   90.00
#
_symmetry.space_group_name_H-M   'P 1'
#
loop_
_entity.id
_entity.type
_entity.pdbx_description
1 polymer ?
#
loop_
_entity_poly.entity_id
_entity_poly.type
_entity_poly.pdbx_seq_one_letter_code
_entity_poly.pdbx_strand_id
1 'polypeptide(L)'
;MKVFEKGGLAINDLGAICYEAVPNDMSEEFRRKTRISAGNFANLAVFKHLLWPPGSMSFAFLSHKVLRWYGPFFILASYLCLAILGFVYDNQFYFWLFIIETFGLFGIPLLDWVFRKMNFNVVTIRYITYFNAMNLALFNGFFKYLKGVQNGIWQPTKRDA
;
A
#
# COMPACT_ATOMS: atom_id res chain seq x y z
N MET A 1 -6.78 -16.39 -10.01
CA MET A 1 -7.65 -15.78 -11.04
C MET A 1 -8.01 -16.77 -12.13
N LYS A 2 -7.06 -17.41 -12.84
CA LYS A 2 -7.37 -18.46 -13.85
C LYS A 2 -8.31 -19.59 -13.39
N VAL A 3 -8.25 -20.00 -12.12
CA VAL A 3 -9.18 -21.01 -11.56
C VAL A 3 -10.61 -20.48 -11.53
N PHE A 4 -10.80 -19.22 -11.11
CA PHE A 4 -12.10 -18.56 -11.09
C PHE A 4 -12.64 -18.29 -12.51
N GLU A 5 -11.77 -17.96 -13.47
CA GLU A 5 -12.15 -17.86 -14.89
C GLU A 5 -12.76 -19.17 -15.42
N LYS A 6 -12.28 -20.31 -14.92
CA LYS A 6 -12.77 -21.64 -15.29
C LYS A 6 -13.98 -22.08 -14.45
N GLY A 7 -14.57 -21.19 -13.64
CA GLY A 7 -15.70 -21.51 -12.76
C GLY A 7 -15.32 -22.25 -11.47
N GLY A 8 -14.03 -22.36 -11.16
CA GLY A 8 -13.56 -22.94 -9.91
C GLY A 8 -13.87 -22.04 -8.71
N LEU A 9 -14.06 -22.66 -7.55
CA LEU A 9 -14.36 -21.98 -6.29
C LEU A 9 -13.13 -21.91 -5.38
N ALA A 10 -13.17 -21.00 -4.40
CA ALA A 10 -12.20 -20.95 -3.31
C ALA A 10 -12.93 -21.23 -1.99
N ILE A 11 -12.35 -22.12 -1.19
CA ILE A 11 -12.83 -22.45 0.14
C ILE A 11 -11.92 -21.73 1.13
N ASN A 12 -12.52 -20.95 2.03
CA ASN A 12 -11.81 -20.32 3.13
C ASN A 12 -12.12 -21.09 4.41
N ASP A 13 -11.14 -21.86 4.91
CA ASP A 13 -11.25 -22.55 6.19
C ASP A 13 -10.83 -21.61 7.32
N LEU A 14 -11.82 -21.10 8.05
CA LEU A 14 -11.60 -20.17 9.17
C LEU A 14 -10.95 -20.85 10.39
N GLY A 15 -10.95 -22.19 10.45
CA GLY A 15 -10.30 -22.96 11.51
C GLY A 15 -8.81 -23.23 11.25
N ALA A 16 -8.30 -22.93 10.05
CA ALA A 16 -6.90 -23.16 9.71
C ALA A 16 -5.97 -22.20 10.47
N ILE A 17 -4.99 -22.75 11.19
CA ILE A 17 -4.00 -21.99 11.96
C ILE A 17 -2.63 -22.05 11.26
N CYS A 18 -2.01 -20.89 11.07
CA CYS A 18 -0.67 -20.75 10.49
C CYS A 18 0.21 -19.88 11.40
N TYR A 19 1.45 -20.30 11.63
CA TYR A 19 2.43 -19.56 12.41
C TYR A 19 3.48 -18.93 11.49
N GLU A 20 3.64 -17.61 11.55
CA GLU A 20 4.66 -16.87 10.80
C GLU A 20 5.45 -16.00 11.78
N ALA A 21 6.78 -15.96 11.59
CA ALA A 21 7.63 -15.00 12.30
C ALA A 21 7.35 -13.59 11.77
N VAL A 22 7.05 -12.64 12.66
CA VAL A 22 6.83 -11.24 12.27
C VAL A 22 8.18 -10.60 11.98
N PRO A 23 8.44 -10.11 10.75
CA PRO A 23 9.69 -9.44 10.44
C PRO A 23 9.84 -8.17 11.30
N ASN A 24 10.94 -8.07 12.06
CA ASN A 24 11.21 -6.88 12.88
C ASN A 24 11.78 -5.70 12.06
N ASP A 25 12.14 -5.91 10.79
CA ASP A 25 12.72 -4.87 9.95
C ASP A 25 11.70 -4.27 8.96
N MET A 26 11.42 -2.98 9.16
CA MET A 26 10.57 -2.17 8.27
C MET A 26 11.13 -2.10 6.84
N SER A 27 12.44 -2.16 6.65
CA SER A 27 13.09 -2.17 5.33
C SER A 27 12.80 -3.46 4.56
N GLU A 28 12.86 -4.61 5.24
CA GLU A 28 12.48 -5.89 4.65
C GLU A 28 11.00 -5.92 4.29
N GLU A 29 10.13 -5.43 5.17
CA GLU A 29 8.70 -5.31 4.90
C GLU A 29 8.40 -4.41 3.70
N PHE A 30 9.07 -3.26 3.62
CA PHE A 30 8.96 -2.32 2.51
C PHE A 30 9.37 -2.99 1.19
N ARG A 31 10.53 -3.65 1.15
CA ARG A 31 11.01 -4.39 -0.03
C ARG A 31 10.03 -5.48 -0.45
N ARG A 32 9.54 -6.26 0.51
CA ARG A 32 8.55 -7.33 0.31
C ARG A 32 7.28 -6.75 -0.31
N LYS A 33 6.74 -5.65 0.23
CA LYS A 33 5.52 -5.01 -0.25
C LYS A 33 5.69 -4.35 -1.62
N THR A 34 6.83 -3.72 -1.89
CA THR A 34 7.16 -3.20 -3.22
C THR A 34 7.17 -4.32 -4.27
N ARG A 35 7.77 -5.48 -3.96
CA ARG A 35 7.77 -6.64 -4.87
C ARG A 35 6.34 -7.17 -5.12
N ILE A 36 5.57 -7.34 -4.03
CA ILE A 36 4.17 -7.78 -4.12
C ILE A 36 3.35 -6.82 -4.97
N SER A 37 3.52 -5.51 -4.77
CA SER A 37 2.82 -4.48 -5.54
C SER A 37 3.15 -4.54 -7.04
N ALA A 38 4.43 -4.67 -7.41
CA ALA A 38 4.81 -4.82 -8.81
C ALA A 38 4.14 -6.06 -9.46
N GLY A 39 4.15 -7.20 -8.75
CA GLY A 39 3.45 -8.42 -9.20
C GLY A 39 1.93 -8.25 -9.27
N ASN A 40 1.34 -7.47 -8.36
CA ASN A 40 -0.08 -7.17 -8.38
C ASN A 40 -0.49 -6.33 -9.60
N PHE A 41 0.29 -5.31 -9.96
CA PHE A 41 0.03 -4.52 -11.17
C PHE A 41 0.22 -5.34 -12.46
N ALA A 42 1.22 -6.22 -12.49
CA ALA A 42 1.37 -7.18 -13.59
C ALA A 42 0.16 -8.13 -13.69
N ASN A 43 -0.31 -8.67 -12.56
CA ASN A 43 -1.51 -9.48 -12.51
C ASN A 43 -2.75 -8.69 -12.93
N LEU A 44 -2.88 -7.43 -12.52
CA LEU A 44 -4.00 -6.57 -12.91
C LEU A 44 -4.06 -6.39 -14.42
N ALA A 45 -2.91 -6.19 -15.08
CA ALA A 45 -2.87 -6.02 -16.53
C ALA A 45 -3.40 -7.26 -17.28
N VAL A 46 -3.09 -8.47 -16.79
CA VAL A 46 -3.57 -9.74 -17.35
C VAL A 46 -5.05 -9.96 -17.04
N PHE A 47 -5.45 -9.72 -15.79
CA PHE A 47 -6.77 -10.05 -15.27
C PHE A 47 -7.76 -8.88 -15.30
N LYS A 48 -7.46 -7.78 -16.00
CA LYS A 48 -8.35 -6.60 -16.09
C LYS A 48 -9.73 -6.94 -16.66
N HIS A 49 -9.81 -7.96 -17.50
CA HIS A 49 -11.06 -8.43 -18.07
C HIS A 49 -12.01 -8.98 -16.99
N LEU A 50 -11.51 -9.44 -15.83
CA LEU A 50 -12.34 -9.87 -14.70
C LEU A 50 -13.01 -8.72 -13.94
N LEU A 51 -12.72 -7.46 -14.29
CA LEU A 51 -13.43 -6.30 -13.75
C LEU A 51 -14.78 -6.09 -14.46
N TRP A 52 -15.04 -6.78 -15.56
CA TRP A 52 -16.27 -6.67 -16.34
C TRP A 52 -16.72 -8.05 -16.87
N PRO A 53 -18.01 -8.44 -16.76
CA PRO A 53 -19.15 -7.67 -16.27
C PRO A 53 -19.18 -7.47 -14.74
N PRO A 54 -19.98 -6.50 -14.24
CA PRO A 54 -20.16 -6.29 -12.81
C PRO A 54 -20.87 -7.48 -12.16
N GLY A 55 -20.34 -7.93 -11.03
CA GLY A 55 -20.79 -9.09 -10.28
C GLY A 55 -20.03 -9.17 -8.95
N SER A 56 -20.31 -10.18 -8.13
CA SER A 56 -19.69 -10.31 -6.81
C SER A 56 -18.17 -10.42 -6.86
N MET A 57 -17.65 -11.19 -7.82
CA MET A 57 -16.20 -11.36 -8.02
C MET A 57 -15.53 -10.07 -8.50
N SER A 58 -16.09 -9.39 -9.51
CA SER A 58 -15.53 -8.14 -10.02
C SER A 58 -15.61 -7.02 -9.00
N PHE A 59 -16.69 -6.96 -8.19
CA PHE A 59 -16.79 -6.04 -7.06
C PHE A 59 -15.71 -6.30 -6.00
N ALA A 60 -15.54 -7.55 -5.55
CA ALA A 60 -14.51 -7.90 -4.57
C ALA A 60 -13.09 -7.62 -5.09
N PHE A 61 -12.86 -7.90 -6.38
CA PHE A 61 -11.57 -7.62 -7.02
C PHE A 61 -11.30 -6.12 -7.13
N LEU A 62 -12.27 -5.33 -7.57
CA LEU A 62 -12.13 -3.87 -7.71
C LEU A 62 -11.95 -3.19 -6.34
N SER A 63 -12.89 -3.41 -5.42
CA SER A 63 -12.97 -2.69 -4.15
C SER A 63 -11.79 -3.00 -3.20
N HIS A 64 -11.47 -4.27 -3.00
CA HIS A 64 -10.47 -4.68 -1.99
C HIS A 64 -9.06 -4.87 -2.53
N LYS A 65 -8.89 -5.14 -3.84
CA LYS A 65 -7.56 -5.30 -4.45
C LYS A 65 -7.16 -4.07 -5.24
N VAL A 66 -7.92 -3.73 -6.28
CA VAL A 66 -7.52 -2.66 -7.21
C VAL A 66 -7.44 -1.32 -6.49
N LEU A 67 -8.52 -0.86 -5.83
CA LEU A 67 -8.50 0.41 -5.11
C LEU A 67 -7.40 0.47 -4.05
N ARG A 68 -7.11 -0.66 -3.37
CA ARG A 68 -6.02 -0.72 -2.39
C ARG A 68 -4.65 -0.46 -3.04
N TRP A 69 -4.40 -0.98 -4.22
CA TRP A 69 -3.16 -0.74 -4.98
C TRP A 69 -3.07 0.69 -5.50
N TYR A 70 -4.21 1.31 -5.81
CA TYR A 70 -4.29 2.72 -6.20
C TYR A 70 -4.28 3.71 -5.02
N GLY A 71 -4.38 3.23 -3.78
CA GLY A 71 -4.30 4.02 -2.54
C GLY A 71 -3.26 5.16 -2.54
N PRO A 72 -1.98 4.93 -2.86
CA PRO A 72 -0.99 6.02 -2.90
C PRO A 72 -1.28 7.11 -3.95
N PHE A 73 -1.93 6.77 -5.05
CA PHE A 73 -2.33 7.77 -6.06
C PHE A 73 -3.47 8.64 -5.57
N PHE A 74 -4.40 8.06 -4.80
CA PHE A 74 -5.48 8.84 -4.18
C PHE A 74 -4.94 9.79 -3.11
N ILE A 75 -3.96 9.35 -2.30
CA ILE A 75 -3.27 10.23 -1.34
C ILE A 75 -2.52 11.36 -2.06
N LEU A 76 -1.83 11.05 -3.17
CA LEU A 76 -1.15 12.08 -3.95
C LEU A 76 -2.15 13.06 -4.57
N ALA A 77 -3.27 12.56 -5.09
CA ALA A 77 -4.32 13.37 -5.67
C ALA A 77 -4.98 14.28 -4.62
N SER A 78 -5.30 13.76 -3.42
CA SER A 78 -5.85 14.57 -2.32
C SER A 78 -4.88 15.69 -1.95
N TYR A 79 -3.60 15.36 -1.77
CA TYR A 79 -2.58 16.33 -1.43
C TYR A 79 -2.47 17.47 -2.46
N LEU A 80 -2.46 17.14 -3.75
CA LEU A 80 -2.43 18.13 -4.83
C LEU A 80 -3.70 18.97 -4.88
N CYS A 81 -4.88 18.35 -4.74
CA CYS A 81 -6.15 19.07 -4.70
C CYS A 81 -6.20 20.05 -3.53
N LEU A 82 -5.78 19.63 -2.33
CA LEU A 82 -5.74 20.51 -1.15
C LEU A 82 -4.74 21.66 -1.34
N ALA A 83 -3.57 21.40 -1.92
CA ALA A 83 -2.60 22.44 -2.23
C ALA A 83 -3.17 23.47 -3.22
N ILE A 84 -3.80 23.02 -4.31
CA ILE A 84 -4.40 23.93 -5.30
C ILE A 84 -5.52 24.75 -4.65
N LEU A 85 -6.44 24.11 -3.92
CA LEU A 85 -7.55 24.80 -3.27
C LEU A 85 -7.10 25.77 -2.16
N GLY A 86 -6.06 25.40 -1.40
CA GLY A 86 -5.52 26.22 -0.33
C GLY A 86 -4.72 27.42 -0.84
N PHE A 87 -3.81 27.23 -1.79
CA PHE A 87 -2.87 28.26 -2.23
C PHE A 87 -3.34 29.06 -3.46
N VAL A 88 -3.98 28.40 -4.44
CA VAL A 88 -4.37 29.06 -5.70
C VAL A 88 -5.72 29.77 -5.54
N TYR A 89 -6.67 29.12 -4.87
CA TYR A 89 -8.00 29.67 -4.61
C TYR A 89 -8.11 30.39 -3.27
N ASP A 90 -6.99 30.55 -2.54
CA ASP A 90 -6.88 31.24 -1.25
C ASP A 90 -7.94 30.82 -0.23
N ASN A 91 -8.28 29.53 -0.21
CA ASN A 91 -9.30 29.02 0.70
C ASN A 91 -8.67 28.50 1.99
N GLN A 92 -8.91 29.23 3.08
CA GLN A 92 -8.33 28.94 4.39
C GLN A 92 -8.69 27.54 4.94
N PHE A 93 -9.90 27.03 4.65
CA PHE A 93 -10.30 25.69 5.09
C PHE A 93 -9.45 24.61 4.44
N TYR A 94 -9.27 24.66 3.12
CA TYR A 94 -8.43 23.70 2.40
C TYR A 94 -6.95 23.86 2.72
N PHE A 95 -6.49 25.09 3.00
CA PHE A 95 -5.14 25.32 3.50
C PHE A 95 -4.87 24.59 4.83
N TRP A 96 -5.77 24.68 5.81
CA TRP A 96 -5.61 23.95 7.07
C TRP A 96 -5.64 22.43 6.87
N LEU A 97 -6.51 21.92 6.00
CA LEU A 97 -6.51 20.50 5.64
C LEU A 97 -5.19 20.06 4.98
N PHE A 98 -4.64 20.88 4.08
CA PHE A 98 -3.34 20.66 3.48
C PHE A 98 -2.22 20.56 4.53
N ILE A 99 -2.22 21.45 5.53
CA ILE A 99 -1.24 21.40 6.63
C ILE A 99 -1.40 20.13 7.47
N ILE A 100 -2.63 19.73 7.78
CA ILE A 100 -2.91 18.49 8.53
C ILE A 100 -2.43 17.26 7.73
N GLU A 101 -2.75 17.17 6.44
CA GLU A 101 -2.30 16.07 5.58
C GLU A 101 -0.76 16.06 5.45
N THR A 102 -0.14 17.23 5.27
CA THR A 102 1.33 17.40 5.25
C THR A 102 1.97 16.87 6.54
N PHE A 103 1.43 17.27 7.69
CA PHE A 103 1.90 16.80 8.98
C PHE A 103 1.70 15.29 9.14
N GLY A 104 0.56 14.74 8.71
CA GLY A 104 0.29 13.31 8.73
C GLY A 104 1.24 12.49 7.85
N LEU A 105 1.55 12.98 6.65
CA LEU A 105 2.41 12.30 5.68
C LEU A 105 3.89 12.39 6.01
N PHE A 106 4.37 13.55 6.48
CA PHE A 106 5.80 13.82 6.68
C PHE A 106 6.17 14.08 8.14
N GLY A 107 5.35 14.84 8.86
CA GLY A 107 5.60 15.18 10.26
C GLY A 107 5.57 13.97 11.19
N ILE A 108 4.54 13.11 11.08
CA ILE A 108 4.40 11.93 11.94
C ILE A 108 5.53 10.91 11.73
N PRO A 109 5.92 10.53 10.48
CA PRO A 109 7.10 9.70 10.27
C PRO A 109 8.41 10.30 10.79
N LEU A 110 8.58 11.62 10.69
CA LEU A 110 9.74 12.30 11.25
C LEU A 110 9.75 12.20 12.79
N LEU A 111 8.60 12.40 13.43
CA LEU A 111 8.45 12.22 14.88
C LEU A 111 8.71 10.77 15.32
N ASP A 112 8.22 9.76 14.60
CA ASP A 112 8.54 8.35 14.88
C ASP A 112 10.05 8.11 14.82
N TRP A 113 10.74 8.67 13.83
CA TRP A 113 12.18 8.55 13.70
C TRP A 113 12.94 9.19 14.88
N VAL A 114 12.53 10.39 15.32
CA VAL A 114 13.11 11.06 16.50
C VAL A 114 12.84 10.27 17.77
N PHE A 115 11.61 9.80 17.99
CA PHE A 115 11.24 9.02 19.17
C PHE A 115 12.01 7.70 19.25
N ARG A 116 12.21 7.01 18.12
CA ARG A 116 13.08 5.83 18.07
C ARG A 116 14.52 6.14 18.49
N LYS A 117 15.07 7.28 18.11
CA LYS A 117 16.42 7.70 18.54
C LYS A 117 16.51 7.97 20.04
N MET A 118 15.40 8.40 20.65
CA MET A 118 15.28 8.62 22.09
C MET A 118 14.86 7.35 22.87
N ASN A 119 14.79 6.19 22.22
CA ASN A 119 14.25 4.94 22.78
C ASN A 119 12.80 5.05 23.31
N PHE A 120 12.03 6.02 22.81
CA PHE A 120 10.63 6.20 23.15
C PHE A 120 9.74 5.61 22.06
N ASN A 121 8.78 4.76 22.44
CA ASN A 121 7.98 3.99 21.48
C ASN A 121 6.50 4.31 21.63
N VAL A 122 5.95 5.14 20.75
CA VAL A 122 4.51 5.43 20.69
C VAL A 122 3.85 4.60 19.60
N VAL A 123 2.99 3.67 20.01
CA VAL A 123 2.34 2.70 19.13
C VAL A 123 1.53 3.39 18.02
N THR A 124 0.76 4.44 18.35
CA THR A 124 -0.08 5.16 17.38
C THR A 124 0.73 5.83 16.26
N ILE A 125 1.83 6.51 16.62
CA ILE A 125 2.72 7.19 15.66
C ILE A 125 3.38 6.15 14.75
N ARG A 126 3.77 5.00 15.31
CA ARG A 126 4.34 3.89 14.55
C ARG A 126 3.35 3.31 13.53
N TYR A 127 2.07 3.17 13.89
CA TYR A 127 1.05 2.70 12.96
C TYR A 127 0.85 3.64 11.76
N ILE A 128 0.83 4.95 12.00
CA ILE A 128 0.70 5.94 10.93
C ILE A 128 1.95 5.92 10.04
N THR A 129 3.14 5.87 10.64
CA THR A 129 4.40 5.76 9.92
C THR A 129 4.45 4.50 9.06
N TYR A 130 3.99 3.38 9.62
CA TYR A 130 3.86 2.12 8.91
C TYR A 130 2.89 2.24 7.73
N PHE A 131 1.71 2.82 7.94
CA PHE A 131 0.73 3.07 6.88
C PHE A 131 1.34 3.88 5.72
N ASN A 132 2.07 4.96 6.03
CA ASN A 132 2.74 5.79 5.02
C ASN A 132 3.81 4.99 4.26
N ALA A 133 4.66 4.25 4.99
CA ALA A 133 5.69 3.39 4.39
C ALA A 133 5.09 2.32 3.48
N MET A 134 3.97 1.70 3.87
CA MET A 134 3.29 0.70 3.05
C MET A 134 2.68 1.30 1.78
N ASN A 135 2.06 2.48 1.85
CA ASN A 135 1.55 3.15 0.64
C ASN A 135 2.68 3.60 -0.28
N LEU A 136 3.80 4.09 0.27
CA LEU A 136 5.00 4.40 -0.50
C LEU A 136 5.58 3.15 -1.16
N ALA A 137 5.55 2.00 -0.49
CA ALA A 137 5.99 0.73 -1.06
C ALA A 137 5.12 0.32 -2.26
N LEU A 138 3.80 0.52 -2.19
CA LEU A 138 2.87 0.30 -3.30
C LEU A 138 3.16 1.24 -4.48
N PHE A 139 3.40 2.52 -4.20
CA PHE A 139 3.74 3.53 -5.22
C PHE A 139 5.04 3.17 -5.95
N ASN A 140 6.08 2.80 -5.20
CA ASN A 140 7.35 2.33 -5.77
C ASN A 140 7.16 1.04 -6.58
N GLY A 141 6.30 0.13 -6.12
CA GLY A 141 5.96 -1.10 -6.83
C GLY A 141 5.35 -0.86 -8.20
N PHE A 142 4.50 0.16 -8.34
CA PHE A 142 3.96 0.59 -9.63
C PHE A 142 5.05 1.04 -10.61
N PHE A 143 5.97 1.91 -10.19
CA PHE A 143 7.06 2.35 -11.06
C PHE A 143 8.01 1.21 -11.45
N LYS A 144 8.26 0.27 -10.52
CA LYS A 144 9.02 -0.94 -10.85
C LYS A 144 8.30 -1.81 -11.88
N TYR A 145 6.98 -1.93 -11.78
CA TYR A 145 6.18 -2.61 -12.79
C TYR A 145 6.32 -1.93 -14.17
N LEU A 146 6.21 -0.60 -14.24
CA LEU A 146 6.36 0.16 -15.49
C LEU A 146 7.74 0.01 -16.13
N LYS A 147 8.81 -0.05 -15.32
CA LYS A 147 10.20 -0.24 -15.79
C LYS A 147 10.51 -1.67 -16.24
N GLY A 148 9.56 -2.59 -16.10
CA GLY A 148 9.74 -4.01 -16.33
C GLY A 148 10.30 -4.73 -15.11
N VAL A 149 9.69 -5.88 -14.77
CA VAL A 149 10.13 -6.72 -13.65
C VAL A 149 11.33 -7.55 -14.10
N GLN A 150 12.54 -7.00 -13.97
CA GLN A 150 13.76 -7.60 -14.52
C GLN A 150 14.29 -8.82 -13.74
N ASN A 151 13.95 -8.97 -12.47
CA ASN A 151 14.40 -10.10 -11.64
C ASN A 151 13.23 -10.70 -10.83
N GLY A 152 12.76 -11.87 -11.25
CA GLY A 152 11.76 -12.66 -10.53
C GLY A 152 12.34 -13.49 -9.37
N ILE A 153 13.64 -13.40 -9.12
CA ILE A 153 14.34 -14.20 -8.12
C ILE A 153 13.88 -13.76 -6.72
N TRP A 154 13.15 -14.64 -6.04
CA TRP A 154 12.73 -14.43 -4.66
C TRP A 154 13.96 -14.47 -3.75
N GLN A 155 14.24 -13.37 -3.06
CA GLN A 155 15.22 -13.36 -1.98
C GLN A 155 14.49 -13.72 -0.67
N PRO A 156 14.90 -14.79 0.02
CA PRO A 156 14.35 -15.14 1.32
C PRO A 156 14.59 -14.02 2.33
N THR A 157 13.62 -13.76 3.20
CA THR A 157 13.84 -12.96 4.40
C THR A 157 14.83 -13.68 5.31
N LYS A 158 15.67 -12.95 6.04
CA LYS A 158 16.54 -13.56 7.04
C LYS A 158 15.66 -14.24 8.08
N ARG A 159 15.92 -15.52 8.35
CA ARG A 159 15.31 -16.24 9.46
C ARG A 159 16.37 -16.26 10.55
N ASP A 160 16.04 -15.72 11.72
CA ASP A 160 16.84 -15.99 12.91
C ASP A 160 16.73 -17.51 13.17
N ALA A 161 17.89 -18.15 13.32
CA ALA A 161 18.01 -19.58 13.59
C ALA A 161 17.67 -19.90 15.05
#